data_AF-A0A2S5MEZ7-F1
#
_entry.id   AF-A0A2S5MEZ7-F1
#
_cell.length_a   1.000
_cell.length_b   1.000
_cell.length_c   1.000
_cell.angle_alpha   90.00
_cell.angle_beta   90.00
_cell.angle_gamma   90.00
#
_symmetry.space_group_name_H-M   'P 1'
#
loop_
_entity.id
_entity.type
_entity.pdbx_description
1 polymer ?
#
loop_
_entity_poly.entity_id
_entity_poly.type
_entity_poly.pdbx_seq_one_letter_code
_entity_poly.pdbx_strand_id
1 'polypeptide(L)'
;MAANAKSYQGEKSSYSYSSKYSGKKHANRSGRKSKYRTGRRVKNRGFTNRNYKGGSGTSTSCLTSSAQNLLSRIRSQFGNVQIISTCRPGARIAGSGRPSKHASGQAIDFRVPGRKAEVVRWLTANHRSGGTMTYRDMDHIHVDVGSRFVALNRPSGRT
;
A
#
# COMPACT_ATOMS: atom_id res chain seq x y z
N MET A 1 11.80 -17.35 33.16
CA MET A 1 13.10 -16.66 33.08
C MET A 1 12.95 -15.46 32.16
N ALA A 2 13.38 -14.30 32.65
CA ALA A 2 13.05 -12.96 32.13
C ALA A 2 13.61 -12.67 30.73
N ALA A 3 12.85 -11.90 29.96
CA ALA A 3 13.24 -11.35 28.67
C ALA A 3 14.34 -10.30 28.87
N ASN A 4 15.49 -10.50 28.22
CA ASN A 4 16.58 -9.53 28.23
C ASN A 4 16.40 -8.58 27.04
N ALA A 5 15.79 -7.42 27.30
CA ALA A 5 15.59 -6.35 26.33
C ALA A 5 16.93 -5.64 26.06
N LYS A 6 17.65 -6.06 25.00
CA LYS A 6 18.79 -5.28 24.51
C LYS A 6 18.26 -4.02 23.81
N SER A 7 18.47 -2.90 24.50
CA SER A 7 18.30 -1.54 24.01
C SER A 7 19.11 -1.35 22.72
N TYR A 8 18.44 -1.23 21.57
CA TYR A 8 19.09 -0.84 20.32
C TYR A 8 18.98 0.68 20.19
N GLN A 9 20.08 1.35 20.50
CA GLN A 9 20.27 2.76 20.17
C GLN A 9 20.25 2.90 18.64
N GLY A 10 19.31 3.69 18.14
CA GLY A 10 19.09 3.90 16.72
C GLY A 10 20.22 4.73 16.10
N GLU A 11 21.01 4.10 15.23
CA GLU A 11 21.92 4.81 14.36
C GLU A 11 21.11 5.61 13.33
N LYS A 12 21.26 6.93 13.42
CA LYS A 12 20.64 7.91 12.53
C LYS A 12 21.27 7.80 11.14
N SER A 13 20.66 7.02 10.23
CA SER A 13 21.00 7.11 8.81
C SER A 13 20.32 8.35 8.21
N SER A 14 21.09 9.44 8.14
CA SER A 14 20.72 10.71 7.54
C SER A 14 20.74 10.61 6.00
N TYR A 15 19.63 10.22 5.39
CA TYR A 15 19.38 10.59 3.99
C TYR A 15 18.73 11.97 3.96
N SER A 16 19.54 13.00 3.70
CA SER A 16 19.05 14.37 3.52
C SER A 16 18.26 14.45 2.21
N TYR A 17 17.05 15.00 2.27
CA TYR A 17 16.31 15.41 1.09
C TYR A 17 16.02 16.91 1.22
N SER A 18 16.67 17.69 0.36
CA SER A 18 16.55 19.14 0.28
C SER A 18 15.10 19.55 -0.04
N SER A 19 14.45 20.22 0.90
CA SER A 19 13.15 20.87 0.74
C SER A 19 13.27 22.10 -0.15
N LYS A 20 12.60 22.10 -1.30
CA LYS A 20 12.22 23.33 -2.02
C LYS A 20 10.74 23.23 -2.42
N TYR A 21 9.87 23.59 -1.48
CA TYR A 21 8.48 23.92 -1.77
C TYR A 21 8.43 25.27 -2.48
N SER A 22 7.93 25.29 -3.71
CA SER A 22 7.53 26.49 -4.44
C SER A 22 6.13 26.21 -4.99
N GLY A 23 5.12 26.83 -4.38
CA GLY A 23 3.72 26.62 -4.69
C GLY A 23 3.31 27.24 -6.02
N LYS A 24 2.39 26.60 -6.75
CA LYS A 24 1.60 27.22 -7.82
C LYS A 24 0.18 26.63 -7.84
N LYS A 25 -0.81 27.50 -7.62
CA LYS A 25 -2.25 27.26 -7.70
C LYS A 25 -2.71 27.34 -9.16
N HIS A 26 -3.48 26.36 -9.67
CA HIS A 26 -4.36 26.53 -10.85
C HIS A 26 -5.52 25.50 -10.72
N ALA A 27 -6.74 25.91 -10.38
CA ALA A 27 -7.81 26.41 -11.25
C ALA A 27 -8.82 25.30 -11.66
N ASN A 28 -10.08 25.52 -11.26
CA ASN A 28 -11.27 24.75 -11.58
C ASN A 28 -11.47 24.53 -13.08
N ARG A 29 -11.91 23.33 -13.50
CA ARG A 29 -12.75 23.23 -14.70
C ARG A 29 -13.79 22.12 -14.59
N SER A 30 -15.02 22.59 -14.71
CA SER A 30 -16.30 21.92 -14.68
C SER A 30 -16.60 21.13 -15.96
N GLY A 31 -17.42 20.09 -15.79
CA GLY A 31 -18.44 19.70 -16.76
C GLY A 31 -18.10 18.56 -17.73
N ARG A 32 -18.80 17.44 -17.58
CA ARG A 32 -19.79 16.99 -18.57
C ARG A 32 -20.63 15.80 -18.06
N LYS A 33 -21.95 16.00 -18.10
CA LYS A 33 -23.02 15.04 -17.84
C LYS A 33 -23.08 14.01 -18.97
N SER A 34 -23.37 12.74 -18.66
CA SER A 34 -24.09 11.86 -19.58
C SER A 34 -25.19 11.12 -18.84
N LYS A 35 -26.40 11.23 -19.40
CA LYS A 35 -27.68 10.75 -18.90
C LYS A 35 -28.00 9.42 -19.58
N TYR A 36 -28.19 8.36 -18.81
CA TYR A 36 -29.06 7.26 -19.20
C TYR A 36 -30.02 6.98 -18.04
N ARG A 37 -31.29 7.37 -18.23
CA ARG A 37 -32.43 6.92 -17.44
C ARG A 37 -33.00 5.70 -18.16
N THR A 38 -33.31 4.63 -17.43
CA THR A 38 -34.64 3.98 -17.39
C THR A 38 -34.64 2.93 -16.29
N GLY A 39 -35.67 2.98 -15.45
CA GLY A 39 -35.71 2.26 -14.19
C GLY A 39 -36.09 0.80 -14.31
N ARG A 40 -35.66 0.03 -13.30
CA ARG A 40 -36.39 -1.16 -12.84
C ARG A 40 -36.29 -1.22 -11.32
N ARG A 41 -37.42 -1.05 -10.65
CA ARG A 41 -37.60 -1.28 -9.21
C ARG A 41 -37.11 -2.69 -8.88
N VAL A 42 -36.10 -2.79 -8.02
CA VAL A 42 -35.82 -4.03 -7.28
C VAL A 42 -36.03 -3.76 -5.81
N LYS A 43 -36.93 -4.57 -5.27
CA LYS A 43 -37.51 -4.56 -3.94
C LYS A 43 -36.42 -4.61 -2.86
N ASN A 44 -36.64 -3.85 -1.78
CA ASN A 44 -35.98 -4.05 -0.49
C ASN A 44 -35.94 -5.55 -0.17
N ARG A 45 -34.74 -6.13 -0.21
CA ARG A 45 -34.48 -7.49 0.25
C ARG A 45 -33.33 -7.45 1.22
N GLY A 46 -33.71 -7.45 2.49
CA GLY A 46 -33.02 -8.12 3.60
C GLY A 46 -31.58 -7.73 3.83
N PHE A 47 -31.35 -7.06 4.95
CA PHE A 47 -30.12 -7.21 5.72
C PHE A 47 -29.96 -8.69 6.09
N THR A 48 -29.38 -9.47 5.17
CA THR A 48 -28.90 -10.81 5.47
C THR A 48 -27.39 -10.78 5.44
N ASN A 49 -26.86 -10.97 6.65
CA ASN A 49 -25.50 -11.33 7.03
C ASN A 49 -24.75 -12.01 5.88
N ARG A 50 -24.05 -11.22 5.07
CA ARG A 50 -23.34 -11.70 3.89
C ARG A 50 -21.87 -11.74 4.26
N ASN A 51 -21.41 -12.96 4.53
CA ASN A 51 -20.02 -13.43 4.44
C ASN A 51 -19.02 -12.34 4.08
N TYR A 52 -18.09 -12.04 4.99
CA TYR A 52 -16.91 -11.22 4.77
C TYR A 52 -16.18 -11.66 3.48
N LYS A 53 -16.58 -11.12 2.33
CA LYS A 53 -15.81 -11.18 1.09
C LYS A 53 -14.68 -10.17 1.24
N GLY A 54 -13.59 -10.63 1.84
CA GLY A 54 -12.33 -9.91 1.86
C GLY A 54 -11.82 -9.64 0.45
N GLY A 55 -11.49 -8.38 0.17
CA GLY A 55 -10.76 -7.94 -1.02
C GLY A 55 -11.65 -7.45 -2.16
N SER A 56 -11.77 -6.13 -2.29
CA SER A 56 -12.10 -5.52 -3.59
C SER A 56 -10.95 -5.87 -4.54
N GLY A 57 -11.21 -6.80 -5.47
CA GLY A 57 -10.19 -7.53 -6.21
C GLY A 57 -9.41 -6.66 -7.18
N THR A 58 -8.27 -6.11 -6.73
CA THR A 58 -7.19 -5.78 -7.67
C THR A 58 -6.50 -7.09 -8.02
N SER A 59 -6.49 -7.47 -9.30
CA SER A 59 -5.92 -8.75 -9.73
C SER A 59 -4.47 -8.92 -9.25
N THR A 60 -4.15 -10.09 -8.69
CA THR A 60 -2.78 -10.46 -8.33
C THR A 60 -2.07 -11.22 -9.44
N SER A 61 -2.76 -11.57 -10.53
CA SER A 61 -2.19 -12.38 -11.62
C SER A 61 -1.07 -11.67 -12.39
N CYS A 62 -1.08 -10.34 -12.36
CA CYS A 62 -0.06 -9.49 -13.00
C CYS A 62 1.22 -9.34 -12.17
N LEU A 63 1.24 -9.84 -10.93
CA LEU A 63 2.42 -9.80 -10.09
C LEU A 63 3.47 -10.77 -10.61
N THR A 64 4.73 -10.37 -10.55
CA THR A 64 5.87 -11.29 -10.73
C THR A 64 5.83 -12.41 -9.69
N SER A 65 6.41 -13.57 -10.01
CA SER A 65 6.43 -14.72 -9.09
C SER A 65 7.02 -14.37 -7.71
N SER A 66 8.07 -13.56 -7.67
CA SER A 66 8.66 -13.09 -6.41
C SER A 66 7.69 -12.24 -5.58
N ALA A 67 6.92 -11.36 -6.21
CA ALA A 67 5.90 -10.55 -5.53
C ALA A 67 4.72 -11.41 -5.08
N GLN A 68 4.30 -12.40 -5.87
CA GLN A 68 3.29 -13.37 -5.47
C GLN A 68 3.74 -14.18 -4.23
N ASN A 69 4.99 -14.65 -4.22
CA ASN A 69 5.55 -15.37 -3.08
C ASN A 69 5.63 -14.50 -1.82
N LEU A 70 5.99 -13.21 -1.95
CA LEU A 70 5.93 -12.26 -0.84
C LEU A 70 4.49 -12.11 -0.32
N LEU A 71 3.50 -11.93 -1.20
CA LEU A 71 2.10 -11.83 -0.82
C LEU A 71 1.61 -13.09 -0.10
N SER A 72 1.97 -14.27 -0.58
CA SER A 72 1.61 -15.55 0.05
C SER A 72 2.15 -15.63 1.47
N ARG A 73 3.43 -15.28 1.70
CA ARG A 73 4.00 -15.26 3.08
C ARG A 73 3.28 -14.29 3.99
N ILE A 74 2.94 -13.09 3.51
CA ILE A 74 2.18 -12.09 4.28
C ILE A 74 0.79 -12.65 4.64
N ARG A 75 0.08 -13.27 3.68
CA ARG A 75 -1.22 -13.89 3.93
C ARG A 75 -1.13 -15.05 4.93
N SER A 76 -0.12 -15.91 4.83
CA SER A 76 0.10 -16.99 5.78
C SER A 76 0.34 -16.47 7.21
N GLN A 77 1.05 -15.34 7.36
CA GLN A 77 1.34 -14.77 8.67
C GLN A 77 0.14 -14.02 9.29
N PHE A 78 -0.63 -13.30 8.48
CA PHE A 78 -1.61 -12.32 8.98
C PHE A 78 -3.06 -12.62 8.66
N GLY A 79 -3.34 -13.57 7.76
CA GLY A 79 -4.70 -13.93 7.35
C GLY A 79 -5.37 -12.84 6.52
N ASN A 80 -6.23 -12.05 7.16
CA ASN A 80 -7.11 -11.05 6.55
C ASN A 80 -6.36 -9.85 5.94
N VAL A 81 -5.65 -10.10 4.84
CA VAL A 81 -4.89 -9.13 4.05
C VAL A 81 -5.82 -8.52 2.99
N GLN A 82 -6.11 -7.23 3.14
CA GLN A 82 -6.87 -6.46 2.17
C GLN A 82 -5.92 -5.81 1.17
N ILE A 83 -5.99 -6.24 -0.09
CA ILE A 83 -5.22 -5.62 -1.18
C ILE A 83 -5.84 -4.27 -1.52
N ILE A 84 -5.00 -3.24 -1.56
CA ILE A 84 -5.35 -1.88 -1.95
C ILE A 84 -4.93 -1.63 -3.40
N SER A 85 -3.71 -2.05 -3.78
CA SER A 85 -3.21 -1.87 -5.14
C SER A 85 -2.13 -2.92 -5.48
N THR A 86 -2.05 -3.30 -6.76
CA THR A 86 -0.99 -4.16 -7.32
C THR A 86 -0.46 -3.52 -8.60
N CYS A 87 -0.78 -4.04 -9.77
CA CYS A 87 -0.17 -3.58 -11.01
C CYS A 87 -0.83 -2.28 -11.49
N ARG A 88 0.02 -1.31 -11.80
CA ARG A 88 -0.39 -0.02 -12.34
C ARG A 88 0.47 0.29 -13.56
N PRO A 89 0.13 -0.23 -14.76
CA PRO A 89 0.89 0.02 -15.98
C PRO A 89 1.15 1.52 -16.17
N GLY A 90 2.39 1.88 -16.49
CA GLY A 90 2.80 3.28 -16.65
C GLY A 90 2.96 4.10 -15.37
N ALA A 91 2.77 3.51 -14.17
CA ALA A 91 2.93 4.24 -12.91
C ALA A 91 4.37 4.76 -12.73
N ARG A 92 4.49 6.02 -12.31
CA ARG A 92 5.76 6.69 -12.02
C ARG A 92 5.79 7.20 -10.58
N ILE A 93 6.98 7.26 -10.00
CA ILE A 93 7.22 7.79 -8.65
C ILE A 93 7.14 9.32 -8.73
N ALA A 94 6.30 9.92 -7.89
CA ALA A 94 6.17 11.37 -7.80
C ALA A 94 7.51 12.04 -7.49
N GLY A 95 7.77 13.21 -8.06
CA GLY A 95 9.02 13.96 -7.92
C GLY A 95 10.16 13.46 -8.80
N SER A 96 10.50 12.17 -8.73
CA SER A 96 11.63 11.61 -9.52
C SER A 96 11.26 11.24 -10.95
N GLY A 97 9.98 10.99 -11.24
CA GLY A 97 9.54 10.51 -12.54
C GLY A 97 10.11 9.13 -12.91
N ARG A 98 10.72 8.38 -11.98
CA ARG A 98 11.21 7.01 -12.27
C ARG A 98 10.05 6.03 -12.36
N PRO A 99 10.14 4.94 -13.15
CA PRO A 99 9.13 3.90 -13.15
C PRO A 99 8.89 3.35 -11.74
N SER A 100 7.63 3.24 -11.35
CA SER A 100 7.23 2.62 -10.08
C SER A 100 7.35 1.11 -10.18
N LYS A 101 7.63 0.44 -9.06
CA LYS A 101 7.56 -1.03 -8.96
C LYS A 101 6.15 -1.59 -9.19
N HIS A 102 5.10 -0.77 -9.04
CA HIS A 102 3.75 -1.15 -9.46
C HIS A 102 3.63 -1.26 -11.00
N ALA A 103 4.44 -0.52 -11.77
CA ALA A 103 4.39 -0.58 -13.22
C ALA A 103 4.88 -1.92 -13.79
N SER A 104 5.76 -2.60 -13.06
CA SER A 104 6.34 -3.90 -13.43
C SER A 104 5.77 -5.08 -12.64
N GLY A 105 4.66 -4.91 -11.90
CA GLY A 105 4.08 -6.00 -11.09
C GLY A 105 4.98 -6.47 -9.94
N GLN A 106 5.84 -5.60 -9.44
CA GLN A 106 6.83 -5.89 -8.39
C GLN A 106 6.45 -5.28 -7.04
N ALA A 107 5.31 -4.59 -6.93
CA ALA A 107 4.85 -3.94 -5.71
C ALA A 107 3.40 -4.25 -5.38
N ILE A 108 3.10 -4.20 -4.08
CA ILE A 108 1.80 -4.47 -3.49
C ILE A 108 1.55 -3.42 -2.41
N ASP A 109 0.42 -2.72 -2.52
CA ASP A 109 -0.16 -1.96 -1.43
C ASP A 109 -1.25 -2.79 -0.78
N PHE A 110 -1.18 -2.96 0.53
CA PHE A 110 -2.18 -3.72 1.26
C PHE A 110 -2.37 -3.16 2.66
N ARG A 111 -3.40 -3.62 3.36
CA ARG A 111 -3.56 -3.39 4.80
C ARG A 111 -4.06 -4.64 5.50
N VAL A 112 -3.72 -4.75 6.78
CA VAL A 112 -4.32 -5.72 7.70
C VAL A 112 -5.00 -4.89 8.79
N PRO A 113 -6.35 -4.81 8.81
CA PRO A 113 -7.07 -3.96 9.75
C PRO A 113 -6.62 -4.19 11.20
N GLY A 114 -6.32 -3.11 11.92
CA GLY A 114 -5.87 -3.16 13.32
C GLY A 114 -4.46 -3.70 13.57
N ARG A 115 -3.72 -4.15 12.54
CA ARG A 115 -2.42 -4.85 12.71
C ARG A 115 -1.24 -4.20 11.99
N LYS A 116 -1.37 -2.94 11.55
CA LYS A 116 -0.32 -2.23 10.78
C LYS A 116 1.07 -2.30 11.44
N ALA A 117 1.16 -1.99 12.73
CA ALA A 117 2.44 -1.99 13.45
C ALA A 117 3.07 -3.39 13.53
N GLU A 118 2.27 -4.44 13.71
CA GLU A 118 2.72 -5.82 13.74
C GLU A 118 3.27 -6.29 12.39
N VAL A 119 2.54 -5.96 11.31
CA VAL A 119 2.96 -6.27 9.94
C VAL A 119 4.29 -5.58 9.62
N VAL A 120 4.44 -4.30 9.95
CA VAL A 120 5.68 -3.54 9.72
C VAL A 120 6.86 -4.16 10.46
N ARG A 121 6.68 -4.54 11.73
CA ARG A 121 7.74 -5.21 12.52
C ARG A 121 8.17 -6.51 11.85
N TRP A 122 7.22 -7.36 11.47
CA TRP A 122 7.51 -8.63 10.82
C TRP A 122 8.19 -8.44 9.46
N LEU A 123 7.73 -7.49 8.63
CA LEU A 123 8.36 -7.19 7.33
C LEU A 123 9.79 -6.68 7.50
N THR A 124 10.02 -5.79 8.46
CA THR A 124 11.37 -5.26 8.74
C THR A 124 12.35 -6.38 9.09
N ALA A 125 11.87 -7.38 9.83
CA ALA A 125 12.65 -8.54 10.24
C ALA A 125 12.82 -9.59 9.13
N ASN A 126 11.77 -9.88 8.35
CA ASN A 126 11.68 -11.06 7.47
C ASN A 126 11.71 -10.75 5.95
N HIS A 127 11.51 -9.50 5.54
CA HIS A 127 11.54 -9.11 4.14
C HIS A 127 12.85 -8.41 3.80
N ARG A 128 13.87 -9.19 3.41
CA ARG A 128 15.21 -8.69 3.09
C ARG A 128 15.41 -8.39 1.60
N SER A 129 14.58 -8.94 0.73
CA SER A 129 14.69 -8.86 -0.73
C SER A 129 13.75 -7.82 -1.35
N GLY A 130 13.70 -6.62 -0.75
CA GLY A 130 12.94 -5.49 -1.28
C GLY A 130 12.54 -4.44 -0.25
N GLY A 131 11.62 -3.57 -0.66
CA GLY A 131 11.15 -2.44 0.12
C GLY A 131 10.03 -2.73 1.11
N THR A 132 10.04 -2.02 2.24
CA THR A 132 8.85 -1.84 3.10
C THR A 132 8.66 -0.36 3.39
N MET A 133 7.50 0.18 3.09
CA MET A 133 7.16 1.58 3.33
C MET A 133 5.79 1.75 3.97
N THR A 134 5.68 2.72 4.86
CA THR A 134 4.39 3.16 5.42
C THR A 134 4.28 4.67 5.43
N TYR A 135 3.03 5.14 5.34
CA TYR A 135 2.70 6.54 5.51
C TYR A 135 2.09 6.79 6.89
N ARG A 136 2.28 7.99 7.44
CA ARG A 136 1.77 8.40 8.76
C ARG A 136 0.25 8.55 8.78
N ASP A 137 -0.29 8.95 7.63
CA ASP A 137 -1.67 9.39 7.41
C ASP A 137 -2.48 8.39 6.58
N MET A 138 -1.94 7.19 6.36
CA MET A 138 -2.62 6.10 5.64
C MET A 138 -2.40 4.76 6.32
N ASP A 139 -3.39 3.88 6.27
CA ASP A 139 -3.29 2.54 6.88
C ASP A 139 -2.68 1.47 5.97
N HIS A 140 -2.46 1.78 4.70
CA HIS A 140 -1.81 0.82 3.81
C HIS A 140 -0.30 0.78 4.03
N ILE A 141 0.26 -0.37 3.68
CA ILE A 141 1.67 -0.70 3.70
C ILE A 141 2.04 -1.00 2.26
N HIS A 142 3.08 -0.31 1.78
CA HIS A 142 3.70 -0.58 0.50
C HIS A 142 4.82 -1.59 0.71
N VAL A 143 4.84 -2.66 -0.08
CA VAL A 143 5.98 -3.58 -0.19
C VAL A 143 6.33 -3.80 -1.64
N ASP A 144 7.61 -3.99 -1.92
CA ASP A 144 8.09 -4.36 -3.25
C ASP A 144 9.23 -5.37 -3.18
N VAL A 145 9.56 -5.96 -4.33
CA VAL A 145 10.73 -6.82 -4.51
C VAL A 145 11.88 -6.08 -5.22
N GLY A 146 13.11 -6.35 -4.79
CA GLY A 146 14.32 -5.74 -5.34
C GLY A 146 15.28 -5.27 -4.24
N SER A 147 15.82 -4.07 -4.39
CA SER A 147 16.76 -3.48 -3.43
C SER A 147 16.11 -3.28 -2.07
N ARG A 148 16.83 -3.64 -1.00
CA ARG A 148 16.34 -3.50 0.36
C ARG A 148 16.22 -2.03 0.76
N PHE A 149 15.07 -1.65 1.29
CA PHE A 149 14.91 -0.42 2.06
C PHE A 149 13.76 -0.54 3.06
N VAL A 150 13.82 0.27 4.12
CA VAL A 150 12.73 0.39 5.10
C VAL A 150 12.47 1.87 5.32
N ALA A 151 11.24 2.32 5.06
CA ALA A 151 10.85 3.73 5.18
C ALA A 151 9.54 3.86 5.96
N LEU A 152 9.64 4.21 7.24
CA LEU A 152 8.48 4.26 8.14
C LEU A 152 7.97 5.69 8.31
N ASN A 153 6.67 5.83 8.55
CA ASN A 153 6.02 7.09 8.95
C ASN A 153 6.21 8.25 7.95
N ARG A 154 6.25 7.96 6.64
CA ARG A 154 6.40 9.00 5.61
C ARG A 154 5.14 9.87 5.53
N PRO A 155 5.23 11.17 5.25
CA PRO A 155 4.05 11.94 4.81
C PRO A 155 3.59 11.39 3.45
N SER A 156 2.28 11.17 3.27
CA SER A 156 1.75 10.73 1.97
C SER A 156 1.82 11.82 0.88
N GLY A 157 1.98 13.09 1.28
CA GLY A 157 1.90 14.23 0.38
C GLY A 157 0.47 14.65 0.05
N ARG A 158 -0.56 14.06 0.68
CA ARG A 158 -1.92 14.59 0.68
C ARG A 158 -1.96 15.80 1.63
N THR A 159 -2.16 16.97 1.05
CA THR A 159 -2.54 18.21 1.75
C THR A 159 -4.02 18.44 1.57
#